data_AF-A0A7S3B0R2-F1
#
_entry.id   AF-A0A7S3B0R2-F1
#
_cell.length_a   1.000
_cell.length_b   1.000
_cell.length_c   1.000
_cell.angle_alpha   90.00
_cell.angle_beta   90.00
_cell.angle_gamma   90.00
#
_symmetry.space_group_name_H-M   'P 1'
#
loop_
_entity.id
_entity.type
_entity.pdbx_description
1 polymer ?
#
loop_
_entity_poly.entity_id
_entity_poly.type
_entity_poly.pdbx_seq_one_letter_code
_entity_poly.pdbx_strand_id
1 'polypeptide(L)'
;MQLFGAGKTPQEKIKEYGRQIKRSIRDMDRERGALERQEKKLMTDIKKEAKEGRVDSAKIMAKDLVRTRGYIKKMYKMKSHMEAVSLRLQTMQSSAQMAQSMKGVVKVMGTMNKKMNLPQIQKIMMEFEKQNEMMGAPCSGRP
;
A
#
# COMPACT_ATOMS: atom_id res chain seq x y z
N MET A 1 -20.84 25.19 28.03
CA MET A 1 -19.74 24.34 27.53
C MET A 1 -20.34 23.13 26.81
N GLN A 2 -20.78 23.31 25.56
CA GLN A 2 -21.41 22.25 24.76
C GLN A 2 -20.38 21.75 23.74
N LEU A 3 -19.79 20.60 24.07
CA LEU A 3 -18.77 19.88 23.31
C LEU A 3 -19.45 18.97 22.28
N PHE A 4 -20.27 19.54 21.37
CA PHE A 4 -20.96 18.76 20.34
C PHE A 4 -19.99 18.37 19.21
N GLY A 5 -19.49 17.13 19.29
CA GLY A 5 -19.49 16.12 18.21
C GLY A 5 -19.26 16.52 16.74
N ALA A 6 -18.37 17.45 16.43
CA ALA A 6 -17.99 17.69 15.03
C ALA A 6 -17.16 16.51 14.51
N GLY A 7 -17.73 15.72 13.60
CA GLY A 7 -16.97 14.69 12.87
C GLY A 7 -15.75 15.29 12.17
N LYS A 8 -14.66 14.51 12.07
CA LYS A 8 -13.40 14.93 11.43
C LYS A 8 -13.66 15.65 10.11
N THR A 9 -13.05 16.82 9.95
CA THR A 9 -13.13 17.59 8.70
C THR A 9 -12.51 16.79 7.55
N PRO A 10 -12.92 17.02 6.28
CA PRO A 10 -12.30 16.35 5.13
C PRO A 10 -10.76 16.50 5.09
N GLN A 11 -10.25 17.65 5.52
CA GLN A 11 -8.82 17.95 5.61
C GLN A 11 -8.12 17.11 6.69
N GLU A 12 -8.75 16.90 7.85
CA GLU A 12 -8.23 16.02 8.90
C GLU A 12 -8.23 14.55 8.47
N LYS A 13 -9.26 14.10 7.75
CA LYS A 13 -9.30 12.75 7.17
C LYS A 13 -8.19 12.53 6.15
N ILE A 14 -7.93 13.50 5.27
CA ILE A 14 -6.80 13.43 4.31
C ILE A 14 -5.46 13.31 5.05
N LYS A 15 -5.26 14.06 6.14
CA LYS A 15 -4.06 13.93 6.98
C LYS A 15 -3.96 12.54 7.61
N GLU A 16 -5.07 12.00 8.09
CA GLU A 16 -5.14 10.66 8.65
C GLU A 16 -4.80 9.57 7.61
N TYR A 17 -5.37 9.65 6.41
CA TYR A 17 -5.03 8.75 5.30
C TYR A 17 -3.57 8.85 4.91
N GLY A 18 -3.03 10.07 4.81
CA GLY A 18 -1.60 10.28 4.56
C GLY A 18 -0.72 9.60 5.60
N ARG A 19 -1.10 9.66 6.90
CA ARG A 19 -0.40 8.95 7.98
C ARG A 19 -0.50 7.44 7.86
N GLN A 20 -1.69 6.91 7.50
CA GLN A 20 -1.89 5.47 7.30
C GLN A 20 -1.05 4.95 6.13
N ILE A 21 -1.05 5.63 4.99
CA ILE A 21 -0.24 5.25 3.82
C ILE A 21 1.25 5.27 4.14
N LYS A 22 1.73 6.31 4.85
CA LYS A 22 3.14 6.37 5.31
C LYS A 22 3.51 5.26 6.30
N ARG A 23 2.56 4.73 7.08
CA ARG A 23 2.80 3.54 7.90
C ARG A 23 2.92 2.29 7.02
N SER A 24 1.96 2.07 6.11
CA SER A 24 2.01 0.93 5.19
C SER A 24 3.27 0.92 4.31
N ILE A 25 3.76 2.08 3.83
CA ILE A 25 5.04 2.17 3.11
C ILE A 25 6.21 1.65 3.96
N ARG A 26 6.26 2.01 5.25
CA ARG A 26 7.32 1.56 6.17
C ARG A 26 7.20 0.07 6.47
N ASP A 27 5.99 -0.44 6.65
CA ASP A 27 5.77 -1.87 6.89
C ASP A 27 6.19 -2.69 5.66
N MET A 28 5.90 -2.20 4.46
CA MET A 28 6.38 -2.80 3.22
C MET A 28 7.92 -2.79 3.09
N ASP A 29 8.59 -1.71 3.49
CA ASP A 29 10.05 -1.65 3.48
C ASP A 29 10.66 -2.69 4.45
N ARG A 30 10.02 -2.92 5.60
CA ARG A 30 10.42 -3.97 6.56
C ARG A 30 10.23 -5.37 5.99
N GLU A 31 9.07 -5.64 5.38
CA GLU A 31 8.76 -6.91 4.75
C GLU A 31 9.72 -7.20 3.57
N ARG A 32 9.98 -6.20 2.73
CA ARG A 32 10.99 -6.29 1.67
C ARG A 32 12.37 -6.65 2.26
N GLY A 33 12.79 -5.97 3.31
CA GLY A 33 14.07 -6.26 3.96
C GLY A 33 14.15 -7.67 4.53
N ALA A 34 13.04 -8.26 4.98
CA ALA A 34 12.99 -9.66 5.39
C ALA A 34 13.15 -10.62 4.20
N LEU A 35 12.47 -10.34 3.09
CA LEU A 35 12.59 -11.12 1.86
C LEU A 35 14.00 -11.05 1.26
N GLU A 36 14.65 -9.88 1.26
CA GLU A 36 16.04 -9.73 0.80
C GLU A 36 17.03 -10.54 1.66
N ARG A 37 16.81 -10.61 2.98
CA ARG A 37 17.60 -11.49 3.86
C ARG A 37 17.37 -12.97 3.54
N GLN A 38 16.12 -13.36 3.29
CA GLN A 38 15.77 -14.72 2.90
C GLN A 38 16.40 -15.09 1.54
N GLU A 39 16.40 -14.17 0.58
CA GLU A 39 17.07 -14.35 -0.72
C GLU A 39 18.56 -14.66 -0.54
N LYS A 40 19.26 -13.89 0.30
CA LYS A 40 20.69 -14.10 0.59
C LYS A 40 20.96 -15.45 1.27
N LYS A 41 20.08 -15.87 2.19
CA LYS A 41 20.16 -17.20 2.83
C LYS A 41 19.98 -18.30 1.80
N LEU A 42 18.90 -18.26 1.01
CA LEU A 42 18.64 -19.23 -0.06
C LEU A 42 19.82 -19.33 -1.04
N MET A 43 20.43 -18.21 -1.43
CA MET A 43 21.62 -18.24 -2.28
C MET A 43 22.81 -18.99 -1.64
N THR A 44 23.01 -18.83 -0.34
CA THR A 44 24.08 -19.51 0.39
C THR A 44 23.78 -21.00 0.52
N ASP A 45 22.54 -21.33 0.86
CA ASP A 45 22.08 -22.71 1.05
C ASP A 45 22.12 -23.49 -0.28
N ILE A 46 21.65 -22.90 -1.38
CA ILE A 46 21.76 -23.50 -2.73
C ILE A 46 23.21 -23.83 -3.08
N LYS A 47 24.15 -22.91 -2.82
CA LYS A 47 25.57 -23.13 -3.08
C LYS A 47 26.14 -24.27 -2.24
N LYS A 48 25.72 -24.37 -0.98
CA LYS A 48 26.14 -25.44 -0.06
C LYS A 48 25.60 -26.80 -0.52
N GLU A 49 24.30 -26.90 -0.75
CA GLU A 49 23.64 -28.13 -1.20
C GLU A 49 24.20 -28.64 -2.54
N ALA A 50 24.49 -27.72 -3.47
CA ALA A 50 25.10 -28.07 -4.75
C ALA A 50 26.53 -28.63 -4.60
N LYS A 51 27.34 -28.08 -3.68
CA LYS A 51 28.70 -28.59 -3.39
C LYS A 51 28.67 -29.97 -2.73
N GLU A 52 27.66 -30.24 -1.91
CA GLU A 52 27.46 -31.52 -1.24
C GLU A 52 26.80 -32.59 -2.15
N GLY A 53 26.58 -32.27 -3.44
CA GLY A 53 26.00 -33.19 -4.42
C GLY A 53 24.49 -33.38 -4.29
N ARG A 54 23.81 -32.64 -3.40
CA ARG A 54 22.35 -32.69 -3.20
C ARG A 54 21.60 -31.85 -4.23
N VAL A 55 21.69 -32.24 -5.50
CA VAL A 55 21.19 -31.45 -6.64
C VAL A 55 19.66 -31.26 -6.60
N ASP A 56 18.89 -32.26 -6.19
CA ASP A 56 17.42 -32.15 -6.11
C ASP A 56 16.96 -31.12 -5.06
N SER A 57 17.61 -31.14 -3.89
CA SER A 57 17.42 -30.15 -2.82
C SER A 57 17.74 -28.73 -3.32
N ALA A 58 18.90 -28.55 -3.96
CA ALA A 58 19.29 -27.27 -4.54
C ALA A 58 18.30 -26.77 -5.61
N LYS A 59 17.70 -27.68 -6.41
CA LYS A 59 16.71 -27.34 -7.44
C LYS A 59 15.39 -26.85 -6.84
N ILE A 60 14.94 -27.42 -5.72
CA ILE A 60 13.75 -26.96 -5.00
C ILE A 60 14.01 -25.55 -4.45
N MET A 61 15.14 -25.36 -3.74
CA MET A 61 15.51 -24.06 -3.19
C MET A 61 15.67 -22.99 -4.27
N ALA A 62 16.18 -23.35 -5.46
CA ALA A 62 16.28 -22.43 -6.59
C ALA A 62 14.90 -21.93 -7.07
N LYS A 63 13.86 -22.78 -7.04
CA LYS A 63 12.48 -22.34 -7.35
C LYS A 63 11.99 -21.33 -6.31
N ASP A 64 12.28 -21.57 -5.03
CA ASP A 64 11.91 -20.65 -3.95
C ASP A 64 12.66 -19.32 -4.03
N LEU A 65 13.92 -19.33 -4.47
CA LEU A 65 14.69 -18.13 -4.75
C LEU A 65 14.01 -17.27 -5.84
N VAL A 66 13.59 -17.89 -6.95
CA VAL A 66 12.90 -17.19 -8.03
C VAL A 66 11.58 -16.59 -7.57
N ARG A 67 10.80 -17.34 -6.77
CA ARG A 67 9.57 -16.83 -6.15
C ARG A 67 9.83 -15.63 -5.24
N THR A 68 10.84 -15.74 -4.37
CA THR A 68 11.25 -14.67 -3.44
C THR A 68 11.65 -13.40 -4.19
N ARG A 69 12.44 -13.51 -5.26
CA ARG A 69 12.77 -12.38 -6.15
C ARG A 69 11.54 -11.76 -6.79
N GLY A 70 10.59 -12.58 -7.21
CA GLY A 70 9.29 -12.15 -7.73
C GLY A 70 8.53 -11.29 -6.71
N TYR A 71 8.48 -11.73 -5.44
CA TYR A 71 7.84 -10.99 -4.35
C TYR A 71 8.56 -9.66 -4.05
N ILE A 72 9.90 -9.65 -4.00
CA ILE A 72 10.69 -8.42 -3.82
C ILE A 72 10.37 -7.40 -4.92
N LYS A 73 10.36 -7.82 -6.19
CA LYS A 73 10.00 -6.96 -7.33
C LYS A 73 8.57 -6.43 -7.21
N LYS A 74 7.64 -7.25 -6.72
CA LYS A 74 6.25 -6.85 -6.47
C LYS A 74 6.16 -5.78 -5.38
N MET A 75 6.94 -5.92 -4.31
CA MET A 75 7.02 -4.95 -3.22
C MET A 75 7.56 -3.60 -3.69
N TYR A 76 8.59 -3.57 -4.54
CA TYR A 76 9.09 -2.32 -5.13
C TYR A 76 8.03 -1.58 -5.94
N LYS A 77 7.31 -2.28 -6.82
CA LYS A 77 6.23 -1.68 -7.62
C LYS A 77 5.14 -1.09 -6.72
N MET A 78 4.76 -1.81 -5.68
CA MET A 78 3.73 -1.35 -4.76
C MET A 78 4.17 -0.16 -3.91
N LYS A 79 5.43 -0.13 -3.48
CA LYS A 79 6.00 1.03 -2.77
C LYS A 79 5.89 2.28 -3.64
N SER A 80 6.35 2.19 -4.89
CA SER A 80 6.26 3.29 -5.85
C SER A 80 4.83 3.77 -6.04
N HIS A 81 3.86 2.85 -6.16
CA HIS A 81 2.46 3.23 -6.26
C HIS A 81 1.94 3.91 -4.98
N MET A 82 2.33 3.44 -3.78
CA MET A 82 1.90 4.02 -2.50
C MET A 82 2.51 5.40 -2.26
N GLU A 83 3.76 5.59 -2.67
CA GLU A 83 4.45 6.88 -2.67
C GLU A 83 3.75 7.87 -3.61
N ALA A 84 3.35 7.43 -4.81
CA ALA A 84 2.57 8.26 -5.74
C ALA A 84 1.22 8.68 -5.13
N VAL A 85 0.56 7.79 -4.38
CA VAL A 85 -0.67 8.15 -3.65
C VAL A 85 -0.37 9.12 -2.51
N SER A 86 0.66 8.89 -1.71
CA SER A 86 1.06 9.79 -0.63
C SER A 86 1.35 11.19 -1.15
N LEU A 87 2.03 11.31 -2.29
CA LEU A 87 2.31 12.59 -2.94
C LEU A 87 1.02 13.28 -3.37
N ARG A 88 0.09 12.55 -4.00
CA ARG A 88 -1.23 13.09 -4.37
C ARG A 88 -2.01 13.58 -3.16
N LEU A 89 -2.05 12.82 -2.06
CA LEU A 89 -2.71 13.27 -0.83
C LEU A 89 -2.05 14.52 -0.22
N GLN A 90 -0.73 14.63 -0.30
CA GLN A 90 -0.02 15.83 0.16
C GLN A 90 -0.40 17.06 -0.70
N THR A 91 -0.49 16.92 -2.02
CA THR A 91 -0.94 18.01 -2.91
C THR A 91 -2.41 18.39 -2.67
N MET A 92 -3.26 17.44 -2.29
CA MET A 92 -4.67 17.67 -1.97
C MET A 92 -4.89 18.43 -0.67
N GLN A 93 -3.98 18.30 0.30
CA GLN A 93 -4.04 19.12 1.52
C GLN A 93 -3.83 20.61 1.22
N SER A 94 -3.06 20.92 0.17
CA SER A 94 -2.70 22.29 -0.23
C SER A 94 -3.62 22.90 -1.29
N SER A 95 -4.46 22.09 -1.96
CA SER A 95 -5.29 22.53 -3.10
C SER A 95 -6.78 22.49 -2.77
N ALA A 96 -7.51 23.54 -3.15
CA ALA A 96 -8.97 23.62 -2.97
C ALA A 96 -9.75 22.63 -3.87
N GLN A 97 -9.11 22.00 -4.86
CA GLN A 97 -9.71 21.07 -5.82
C GLN A 97 -9.74 19.61 -5.35
N MET A 98 -10.14 19.41 -4.09
CA MET A 98 -10.09 18.12 -3.41
C MET A 98 -10.86 17.00 -4.15
N ALA A 99 -12.01 17.32 -4.77
CA ALA A 99 -12.87 16.36 -5.47
C ALA A 99 -12.22 15.72 -6.72
N GLN A 100 -11.53 16.51 -7.56
CA GLN A 100 -10.90 16.02 -8.80
C GLN A 100 -9.74 15.07 -8.50
N SER A 101 -8.93 15.42 -7.49
CA SER A 101 -7.73 14.67 -7.11
C SER A 101 -8.04 13.36 -6.36
N MET A 102 -9.16 13.30 -5.63
CA MET A 102 -9.62 12.07 -4.94
C MET A 102 -9.86 10.91 -5.92
N LYS A 103 -10.46 11.18 -7.09
CA LYS A 103 -10.71 10.17 -8.14
C LYS A 103 -9.42 9.49 -8.62
N GLY A 104 -8.32 10.25 -8.67
CA GLY A 104 -7.00 9.74 -9.06
C GLY A 104 -6.36 8.83 -8.00
N VAL A 105 -6.63 9.08 -6.71
CA VAL A 105 -6.14 8.25 -5.59
C VAL A 105 -6.87 6.91 -5.56
N VAL A 106 -8.20 6.92 -5.65
CA VAL A 106 -9.04 5.70 -5.66
C VAL A 106 -8.65 4.77 -6.80
N LYS A 107 -8.42 5.30 -8.01
CA LYS A 107 -8.01 4.48 -9.16
C LYS A 107 -6.68 3.76 -8.94
N VAL A 108 -5.70 4.42 -8.30
CA VAL A 108 -4.40 3.82 -8.01
C VAL A 108 -4.53 2.76 -6.91
N MET A 109 -5.27 3.05 -5.84
CA MET A 109 -5.53 2.07 -4.78
C MET A 109 -6.34 0.87 -5.28
N GLY A 110 -7.29 1.07 -6.20
CA GLY A 110 -8.06 0.01 -6.87
C GLY A 110 -7.18 -0.95 -7.64
N THR A 111 -6.17 -0.42 -8.32
CA THR A 111 -5.20 -1.21 -9.07
C THR A 111 -4.27 -2.01 -8.14
N MET A 112 -3.96 -1.49 -6.95
CA MET A 112 -3.18 -2.20 -5.94
C MET A 112 -3.95 -3.35 -5.30
N ASN A 113 -5.21 -3.13 -4.92
CA ASN A 113 -6.03 -4.14 -4.24
C ASN A 113 -6.23 -5.38 -5.11
N LYS A 114 -6.57 -5.20 -6.39
CA LYS A 114 -6.76 -6.30 -7.35
C LYS A 114 -5.53 -7.21 -7.52
N LYS A 115 -4.33 -6.71 -7.24
CA LYS A 115 -3.07 -7.45 -7.48
C LYS A 115 -2.46 -8.06 -6.22
N MET A 116 -2.90 -7.65 -5.03
CA MET A 116 -2.19 -7.93 -3.78
C MET A 116 -3.08 -8.28 -2.58
N ASN A 117 -4.41 -8.05 -2.63
CA ASN A 117 -5.34 -8.33 -1.52
C ASN A 117 -4.82 -7.84 -0.16
N LEU A 118 -4.37 -6.58 -0.09
CA LEU A 118 -3.92 -6.01 1.17
C LEU A 118 -5.11 -5.49 1.98
N PRO A 119 -5.43 -6.10 3.14
CA PRO A 119 -6.61 -5.72 3.93
C PRO A 119 -6.55 -4.27 4.43
N GLN A 120 -5.35 -3.73 4.62
CA GLN A 120 -5.17 -2.32 5.00
C GLN A 120 -5.55 -1.37 3.85
N ILE A 121 -5.17 -1.70 2.61
CA ILE A 121 -5.51 -0.88 1.43
C ILE A 121 -7.00 -0.98 1.12
N GLN A 122 -7.62 -2.15 1.35
CA GLN A 122 -9.07 -2.33 1.19
C GLN A 122 -9.88 -1.41 2.10
N LYS A 123 -9.52 -1.34 3.39
CA LYS A 123 -10.18 -0.43 4.35
C LYS A 123 -10.04 1.02 3.93
N ILE A 124 -8.83 1.42 3.54
CA ILE A 124 -8.57 2.78 3.08
C ILE A 124 -9.40 3.08 1.82
N MET A 125 -9.48 2.16 0.86
CA MET A 125 -10.32 2.34 -0.33
C MET A 125 -11.79 2.47 -0.01
N MET A 126 -12.33 1.60 0.83
CA MET A 126 -13.75 1.61 1.18
C MET A 126 -14.14 2.91 1.88
N GLU A 127 -13.24 3.43 2.74
CA GLU A 127 -13.42 4.74 3.36
C GLU A 127 -13.27 5.89 2.35
N PHE A 128 -12.35 5.80 1.39
CA PHE A 128 -12.21 6.80 0.32
C PHE A 128 -13.42 6.84 -0.61
N GLU A 129 -13.94 5.68 -1.03
CA GLU A 129 -15.14 5.58 -1.89
C GLU A 129 -16.35 6.20 -1.19
N LYS A 130 -16.57 5.86 0.09
CA LYS A 130 -17.63 6.45 0.91
C LYS A 130 -17.52 7.97 1.05
N GLN A 131 -16.30 8.51 1.20
CA GLN A 131 -16.11 9.96 1.28
C GLN A 131 -16.27 10.67 -0.07
N ASN A 132 -15.88 10.04 -1.18
CA ASN A 132 -16.07 10.59 -2.52
C ASN A 132 -17.56 10.70 -2.87
N GLU A 133 -18.37 9.73 -2.45
CA GLU A 133 -19.83 9.80 -2.58
C GLU A 133 -20.44 10.92 -1.71
N MET A 134 -19.97 11.06 -0.46
CA MET A 134 -20.43 12.14 0.43
C MET A 134 -20.01 13.55 -0.03
N MET A 135 -18.86 13.69 -0.71
CA MET A 135 -18.40 14.97 -1.27
C MET A 135 -19.02 15.30 -2.64
N GLY A 136 -19.47 14.29 -3.39
CA GLY A 136 -20.12 14.45 -4.69
C GLY A 136 -21.64 14.63 -4.61
N ALA A 137 -22.26 14.30 -3.47
CA ALA A 137 -23.66 14.60 -3.23
C ALA A 137 -23.83 16.12 -3.04
N PRO A 138 -24.71 16.81 -3.81
CA PRO A 138 -25.14 18.15 -3.44
C PRO A 138 -25.72 18.05 -2.03
N CYS A 139 -25.41 19.01 -1.15
CA CYS A 139 -26.08 19.13 0.14
C CYS A 139 -27.60 19.11 -0.08
N SER A 140 -28.24 17.97 0.08
CA SER A 140 -29.69 17.85 0.05
C SER A 140 -30.20 18.29 1.41
N GLY A 141 -30.69 19.53 1.47
CA GLY A 141 -31.73 19.94 2.40
C GLY A 141 -31.35 19.98 3.88
N ARG A 142 -31.03 21.19 4.34
CA ARG A 142 -31.40 21.65 5.69
C ARG A 142 -32.90 21.37 5.95
N PRO A 143 -33.30 20.99 7.17
CA PRO A 143 -34.39 21.64 7.85
C PRO A 143 -33.94 23.02 8.36
#